data_AF-A0A955JXT9-F1
#
_entry.id   AF-A0A955JXT9-F1
#
_cell.length_a   1.000
_cell.length_b   1.000
_cell.length_c   1.000
_cell.angle_alpha   90.00
_cell.angle_beta   90.00
_cell.angle_gamma   90.00
#
_symmetry.space_group_name_H-M   'P 1'
#
loop_
_entity.id
_entity.type
_entity.pdbx_description
1 polymer ?
#
loop_
_entity_poly.entity_id
_entity_poly.type
_entity_poly.pdbx_seq_one_letter_code
_entity_poly.pdbx_strand_id
1 'polypeptide(L)'
;MDALTQLQQMREREVFNTDCLPADALVICGSRDMAEEYIAAGFVSVISFVPTGADTSILDPYIEDIISSASVYLALQNEEATKSLSGRIGREKCFLVEVGSNPIDSIEGARPMPIEGVEYIQDVMEEAYSYLINGYPETYY
;
A
#
# COMPACT_ATOMS: atom_id res chain seq x y z
N MET A 1 2.47 13.25 -31.31
CA MET A 1 2.74 12.88 -29.91
C MET A 1 4.11 13.44 -29.58
N ASP A 2 4.16 14.47 -28.73
CA ASP A 2 5.38 15.22 -28.44
C ASP A 2 6.36 14.43 -27.58
N ALA A 3 7.67 14.61 -27.83
CA ALA A 3 8.74 13.96 -27.08
C ALA A 3 8.70 14.26 -25.57
N LEU A 4 8.11 15.40 -25.17
CA LEU A 4 7.86 15.76 -23.78
C LEU A 4 6.81 14.86 -23.12
N THR A 5 5.76 14.48 -23.86
CA THR A 5 4.71 13.57 -23.38
C THR A 5 5.26 12.16 -23.23
N GLN A 6 6.16 11.73 -24.13
CA GLN A 6 6.85 10.44 -24.03
C GLN A 6 7.82 10.41 -22.84
N LEU A 7 8.57 11.48 -22.59
CA LEU A 7 9.46 11.58 -21.43
C LEU A 7 8.71 11.63 -20.09
N GLN A 8 7.56 12.30 -20.03
CA GLN A 8 6.67 12.25 -18.86
C GLN A 8 6.14 10.83 -18.62
N GLN A 9 5.65 10.16 -19.66
CA GLN A 9 5.19 8.77 -19.56
C GLN A 9 6.30 7.77 -19.22
N MET A 10 7.55 8.04 -19.62
CA MET A 10 8.70 7.21 -19.22
C MET A 10 9.11 7.46 -17.77
N ARG A 11 9.07 8.72 -17.28
CA ARG A 11 9.33 9.05 -15.87
C ARG A 11 8.26 8.52 -14.92
N GLU A 12 7.01 8.45 -15.36
CA GLU A 12 5.90 7.87 -14.58
C GLU A 12 6.02 6.34 -14.41
N ARG A 13 6.89 5.69 -15.18
CA ARG A 13 7.16 4.25 -15.15
C ARG A 13 8.45 3.87 -14.45
N GLU A 14 9.04 4.78 -13.67
CA GLU A 14 10.24 4.47 -12.88
C GLU A 14 9.88 4.28 -11.41
N VAL A 15 10.47 3.26 -10.80
CA VAL A 15 10.40 3.09 -9.34
C VAL A 15 11.34 4.12 -8.71
N PHE A 16 10.81 4.88 -7.75
CA PHE A 16 11.55 5.92 -7.06
C PHE A 16 12.23 5.38 -5.79
N ASN A 17 13.43 5.88 -5.50
CA ASN A 17 14.16 5.71 -4.24
C ASN A 17 14.44 4.24 -3.85
N THR A 18 14.77 3.39 -4.84
CA THR A 18 15.09 1.97 -4.60
C THR A 18 16.38 1.74 -3.82
N ASP A 19 17.24 2.76 -3.70
CA ASP A 19 18.50 2.70 -2.94
C ASP A 19 18.30 2.48 -1.43
N CYS A 20 17.06 2.63 -0.92
CA CYS A 20 16.72 2.39 0.48
C CYS A 20 16.40 0.91 0.80
N LEU A 21 16.40 0.04 -0.21
CA LEU A 21 16.12 -1.39 -0.05
C LEU A 21 17.42 -2.18 0.24
N PRO A 22 17.36 -3.21 1.11
CA PRO A 22 16.24 -3.60 1.96
C PRO A 22 16.12 -2.74 3.24
N ALA A 23 14.95 -2.70 3.86
CA ALA A 23 14.68 -1.88 5.05
C ALA A 23 13.92 -2.64 6.14
N ASP A 24 14.09 -2.24 7.40
CA ASP A 24 13.29 -2.79 8.51
C ASP A 24 11.79 -2.44 8.36
N ALA A 25 11.50 -1.19 8.00
CA ALA A 25 10.15 -0.70 7.72
C ALA A 25 10.16 0.02 6.37
N LEU A 26 9.38 -0.48 5.41
CA LEU A 26 9.30 0.05 4.05
C LEU A 26 7.92 0.65 3.79
N VAL A 27 7.86 1.87 3.27
CA VAL A 27 6.62 2.46 2.75
C VAL A 27 6.61 2.39 1.24
N ILE A 28 5.54 1.86 0.65
CA ILE A 28 5.34 1.77 -0.79
C ILE A 28 4.17 2.66 -1.19
N CYS A 29 4.46 3.72 -1.96
CA CYS A 29 3.50 4.72 -2.39
C CYS A 29 3.07 4.55 -3.86
N GLY A 30 1.83 4.91 -4.17
CA GLY A 30 1.26 4.83 -5.52
C GLY A 30 1.64 5.97 -6.45
N SER A 31 2.40 6.95 -5.96
CA SER A 31 2.90 8.09 -6.75
C SER A 31 4.18 8.66 -6.12
N ARG A 32 4.95 9.37 -6.94
CA ARG A 32 6.18 10.03 -6.49
C ARG A 32 5.90 11.16 -5.51
N ASP A 33 4.89 11.99 -5.77
CA ASP A 33 4.52 13.11 -4.90
C ASP A 33 4.22 12.62 -3.48
N MET A 34 3.50 11.50 -3.36
CA MET A 34 3.22 10.88 -2.08
C MET A 34 4.49 10.38 -1.40
N ALA A 35 5.42 9.72 -2.12
CA ALA A 35 6.68 9.32 -1.51
C ALA A 35 7.50 10.52 -1.02
N GLU A 36 7.52 11.63 -1.77
CA GLU A 36 8.17 12.87 -1.33
C GLU A 36 7.51 13.45 -0.06
N GLU A 37 6.19 13.34 0.10
CA GLU A 37 5.48 13.71 1.33
C GLU A 37 5.89 12.84 2.54
N TYR A 38 5.97 11.51 2.38
CA TYR A 38 6.46 10.61 3.44
C TYR A 38 7.92 10.89 3.79
N ILE A 39 8.78 11.16 2.81
CA ILE A 39 10.18 11.53 3.04
C ILE A 39 10.27 12.85 3.79
N ALA A 40 9.45 13.84 3.42
CA ALA A 40 9.38 15.13 4.12
C ALA A 40 8.89 15.00 5.57
N ALA A 41 8.04 14.00 5.85
CA ALA A 41 7.60 13.65 7.19
C ALA A 41 8.67 12.91 8.03
N GLY A 42 9.80 12.52 7.42
CA GLY A 42 10.94 11.90 8.10
C GLY A 42 11.08 10.39 7.88
N PHE A 43 10.27 9.78 7.02
CA PHE A 43 10.42 8.37 6.66
C PHE A 43 11.53 8.20 5.61
N VAL A 44 12.55 7.42 5.94
CA VAL A 44 13.75 7.27 5.07
C VAL A 44 13.58 6.17 4.03
N SER A 45 12.92 5.08 4.42
CA SER A 45 12.71 3.89 3.59
C SER A 45 11.35 3.95 2.90
N VAL A 46 11.28 4.77 1.86
CA VAL A 46 10.06 5.02 1.09
C VAL A 46 10.35 4.80 -0.38
N ILE A 47 9.60 3.94 -1.05
CA ILE A 47 9.63 3.79 -2.50
C ILE A 47 8.29 4.20 -3.10
N SER A 48 8.28 4.62 -4.36
CA SER A 48 7.03 4.80 -5.09
C SER A 48 7.07 4.16 -6.46
N PHE A 49 5.91 3.75 -6.93
CA PHE A 49 5.67 3.40 -8.32
C PHE A 49 4.22 3.74 -8.68
N VAL A 50 3.93 3.93 -9.96
CA VAL A 50 2.56 4.15 -10.43
C VAL A 50 2.00 2.81 -10.93
N PRO A 51 1.05 2.17 -10.20
CA PRO A 51 0.44 0.92 -10.66
C PRO A 51 -0.42 1.14 -11.91
N THR A 52 -0.40 0.19 -12.84
CA THR A 52 -1.31 0.16 -14.00
C THR A 52 -2.35 -0.94 -13.79
N GLY A 53 -3.46 -0.61 -13.13
CA GLY A 53 -4.44 -1.62 -12.70
C GLY A 53 -3.84 -2.55 -11.63
N ALA A 54 -4.05 -3.86 -11.76
CA ALA A 54 -3.45 -4.88 -10.90
C ALA A 54 -1.96 -5.16 -11.20
N ASP A 55 -1.39 -4.56 -12.25
CA ASP A 55 -0.03 -4.83 -12.70
C ASP A 55 1.00 -4.14 -11.80
N THR A 56 1.79 -4.96 -11.12
CA THR A 56 2.89 -4.58 -10.23
C THR A 56 4.24 -5.09 -10.74
N SER A 57 4.31 -5.54 -12.00
CA SER A 57 5.51 -6.15 -12.60
C SER A 57 6.73 -5.22 -12.62
N ILE A 58 6.50 -3.92 -12.55
CA ILE A 58 7.54 -2.90 -12.42
C ILE A 58 8.43 -3.11 -11.18
N LEU A 59 7.91 -3.79 -10.15
CA LEU A 59 8.63 -4.11 -8.91
C LEU A 59 9.37 -5.46 -8.97
N ASP A 60 9.24 -6.23 -10.06
CA ASP A 60 9.87 -7.56 -10.19
C ASP A 60 11.37 -7.55 -9.90
N PRO A 61 12.17 -6.57 -10.38
CA PRO A 61 13.60 -6.54 -10.09
C PRO A 61 13.95 -6.33 -8.61
N TYR A 62 13.01 -5.80 -7.83
CA TYR A 62 13.21 -5.40 -6.43
C TYR A 62 12.41 -6.27 -5.45
N ILE A 63 11.64 -7.24 -5.96
CA ILE A 63 10.68 -7.97 -5.13
C ILE A 63 11.38 -8.79 -4.05
N GLU A 64 12.57 -9.33 -4.32
CA GLU A 64 13.35 -10.08 -3.33
C GLU A 64 13.81 -9.17 -2.18
N ASP A 65 14.28 -7.96 -2.50
CA ASP A 65 14.70 -6.98 -1.50
C ASP A 65 13.50 -6.47 -0.68
N ILE A 66 12.35 -6.28 -1.33
CA ILE A 66 11.09 -5.92 -0.65
C ILE A 66 10.64 -7.06 0.30
N ILE A 67 10.70 -8.32 -0.13
CA ILE A 67 10.35 -9.48 0.70
C ILE A 67 11.28 -9.60 1.91
N SER A 68 12.55 -9.20 1.77
CA SER A 68 13.52 -9.22 2.87
C SER A 68 13.26 -8.14 3.93
N SER A 69 12.42 -7.14 3.62
CA SER A 69 12.00 -6.13 4.58
C SER A 69 11.10 -6.71 5.66
N ALA A 70 11.19 -6.22 6.90
CA ALA A 70 10.46 -6.81 8.02
C ALA A 70 8.97 -6.41 8.01
N SER A 71 8.67 -5.13 7.77
CA SER A 71 7.31 -4.60 7.66
C SER A 71 7.16 -3.76 6.40
N VAL A 72 6.03 -3.91 5.70
CA VAL A 72 5.73 -3.18 4.46
C VAL A 72 4.41 -2.44 4.57
N TYR A 73 4.46 -1.11 4.54
CA TYR A 73 3.31 -0.22 4.57
C TYR A 73 2.90 0.13 3.14
N LEU A 74 1.67 -0.22 2.77
CA LEU A 74 1.13 -0.03 1.43
C LEU A 74 0.22 1.20 1.41
N ALA A 75 0.75 2.32 0.91
CA ALA A 75 0.04 3.56 0.66
C ALA A 75 -0.37 3.64 -0.83
N LEU A 76 -1.21 2.70 -1.25
CA LEU A 76 -1.67 2.56 -2.63
C LEU A 76 -3.17 2.89 -2.73
N GLN A 77 -3.53 3.78 -3.66
CA GLN A 77 -4.95 4.11 -3.93
C GLN A 77 -5.68 3.03 -4.72
N ASN A 78 -4.94 2.12 -5.37
CA ASN A 78 -5.50 1.08 -6.22
C ASN A 78 -5.59 -0.24 -5.45
N GLU A 79 -6.80 -0.64 -5.08
CA GLU A 79 -7.05 -1.88 -4.34
C GLU A 79 -6.55 -3.14 -5.05
N GLU A 80 -6.64 -3.19 -6.39
CA GLU A 80 -6.19 -4.36 -7.16
C GLU A 80 -4.67 -4.50 -7.10
N ALA A 81 -3.95 -3.39 -7.22
CA ALA A 81 -2.50 -3.34 -7.07
C ALA A 81 -2.08 -3.74 -5.65
N THR A 82 -2.80 -3.26 -4.63
CA THR A 82 -2.56 -3.61 -3.22
C THR A 82 -2.72 -5.12 -2.97
N LYS A 83 -3.79 -5.73 -3.49
CA LYS A 83 -4.02 -7.19 -3.37
C LYS A 83 -2.97 -7.99 -4.13
N SER A 84 -2.62 -7.56 -5.34
CA SER A 84 -1.60 -8.19 -6.17
C SER A 84 -0.23 -8.15 -5.49
N LEU A 85 0.20 -6.97 -5.03
CA LEU A 85 1.51 -6.77 -4.42
C LEU A 85 1.64 -7.49 -3.07
N SER A 86 0.65 -7.35 -2.19
CA SER A 86 0.64 -8.04 -0.89
C SER A 86 0.65 -9.57 -1.03
N GLY A 87 -0.02 -10.11 -2.05
CA GLY A 87 0.03 -11.53 -2.36
C GLY A 87 1.42 -12.03 -2.80
N ARG A 88 2.24 -11.14 -3.37
CA ARG A 88 3.61 -11.45 -3.81
C ARG A 88 4.66 -11.29 -2.71
N ILE A 89 4.47 -10.31 -1.82
CA ILE A 89 5.41 -10.02 -0.72
C ILE A 89 5.18 -10.96 0.48
N GLY A 90 3.91 -11.30 0.74
CA GLY A 90 3.46 -11.95 1.97
C GLY A 90 2.53 -11.02 2.75
N ARG A 91 1.24 -11.37 2.80
CA ARG A 91 0.19 -10.52 3.42
C ARG A 91 0.46 -10.26 4.90
N GLU A 92 1.12 -11.18 5.59
CA GLU A 92 1.45 -11.10 7.02
C GLU A 92 2.43 -9.97 7.36
N LYS A 93 3.19 -9.46 6.38
CA LYS A 93 4.11 -8.34 6.55
C LYS A 93 3.51 -7.01 6.10
N CYS A 94 2.35 -7.06 5.45
CA CYS A 94 1.76 -5.90 4.82
C CYS A 94 0.80 -5.17 5.76
N PHE A 95 0.93 -3.86 5.82
CA PHE A 95 0.03 -2.94 6.52
C PHE A 95 -0.62 -2.01 5.51
N LEU A 96 -1.93 -1.92 5.53
CA LEU A 96 -2.72 -1.00 4.73
C LEU A 96 -2.70 0.37 5.37
N VAL A 97 -2.30 1.36 4.58
CA VAL A 97 -2.28 2.77 4.97
C VAL A 97 -3.42 3.50 4.27
N GLU A 98 -4.20 4.24 5.04
CA GLU A 98 -5.26 5.08 4.47
C GLU A 98 -4.64 6.28 3.75
N VAL A 99 -4.95 6.43 2.46
CA VAL A 99 -4.37 7.48 1.62
C VAL A 99 -5.18 8.77 1.78
N GLY A 100 -4.52 9.87 2.20
CA GLY A 100 -5.13 11.21 2.28
C GLY A 100 -5.06 11.86 3.67
N SER A 101 -4.59 11.12 4.68
CA SER A 101 -4.22 11.65 5.99
C SER A 101 -2.74 12.06 6.03
N ASN A 102 -2.34 12.84 7.04
CA ASN A 102 -0.95 13.21 7.29
C ASN A 102 -0.08 11.93 7.34
N PRO A 103 1.08 11.87 6.63
CA PRO A 103 1.95 10.68 6.58
C PRO A 103 2.29 10.02 7.92
N ILE A 104 2.33 10.82 9.00
CA ILE A 104 2.58 10.29 10.36
C ILE A 104 1.35 9.56 10.89
N ASP A 105 0.19 10.22 10.85
CA ASP A 105 -1.08 9.67 11.32
C ASP A 105 -1.50 8.44 10.50
N SER A 106 -1.19 8.43 9.21
CA SER A 106 -1.52 7.33 8.29
C SER A 106 -0.74 6.05 8.63
N ILE A 107 0.52 6.17 9.05
CA ILE A 107 1.35 5.03 9.48
C ILE A 107 0.94 4.56 10.88
N GLU A 108 0.64 5.47 11.81
CA GLU A 108 0.13 5.11 13.13
C GLU A 108 -1.24 4.41 13.07
N GLY A 109 -2.09 4.82 12.13
CA GLY A 109 -3.39 4.21 11.86
C GLY A 109 -3.36 2.99 10.93
N ALA A 110 -2.19 2.52 10.52
CA ALA A 110 -2.07 1.46 9.53
C ALA A 110 -2.67 0.14 10.06
N ARG A 111 -3.53 -0.48 9.25
CA ARG A 111 -4.21 -1.74 9.59
C ARG A 111 -3.47 -2.92 8.99
N PRO A 112 -3.34 -4.07 9.66
CA PRO A 112 -2.77 -5.26 9.04
C PRO A 112 -3.59 -5.67 7.81
N MET A 113 -2.92 -6.15 6.76
CA MET A 113 -3.61 -6.65 5.57
C MET A 113 -4.50 -7.83 5.95
N PRO A 114 -5.79 -7.84 5.56
CA PRO A 114 -6.68 -8.96 5.85
C PRO A 114 -6.19 -10.22 5.15
N ILE A 115 -6.03 -11.29 5.93
CA ILE A 115 -5.68 -12.62 5.45
C ILE A 115 -7.00 -13.38 5.28
N GLU A 116 -7.23 -13.92 4.08
CA GLU A 116 -8.48 -14.66 3.79
C GLU A 116 -8.66 -15.83 4.78
N GLY A 117 -9.82 -15.85 5.44
CA GLY A 117 -10.15 -16.87 6.46
C GLY A 117 -9.61 -16.58 7.86
N VAL A 118 -8.97 -15.43 8.09
CA VAL A 118 -8.55 -14.97 9.42
C VAL A 118 -9.32 -13.71 9.78
N GLU A 119 -10.16 -13.80 10.80
CA GLU A 119 -10.87 -12.65 11.37
C GLU A 119 -10.12 -12.16 12.62
N TYR A 120 -9.84 -10.87 12.68
CA TYR A 120 -9.32 -10.26 13.90
C TYR A 120 -10.48 -9.84 14.80
N ILE A 121 -10.23 -9.82 16.12
CA ILE A 121 -11.24 -9.39 17.11
C ILE A 121 -11.78 -8.00 16.80
N GLN A 122 -10.94 -7.11 16.23
CA GLN A 122 -11.36 -5.77 15.85
C GLN A 122 -12.37 -5.77 14.70
N ASP A 123 -12.23 -6.66 13.71
CA ASP A 123 -13.17 -6.78 12.59
C ASP A 123 -14.56 -7.16 13.10
N VAL A 124 -14.63 -8.14 14.01
CA VAL A 124 -15.87 -8.58 14.67
C VAL A 124 -16.49 -7.46 15.49
N MET A 125 -15.67 -6.64 16.17
CA MET A 125 -16.16 -5.53 16.99
C MET A 125 -16.73 -4.39 16.13
N GLU A 126 -16.04 -3.99 15.05
CA GLU A 126 -16.56 -2.98 14.11
C GLU A 126 -17.88 -3.45 13.48
N GLU A 127 -17.96 -4.72 13.07
CA GLU A 127 -19.17 -5.31 12.50
C GLU A 127 -20.32 -5.37 13.52
N ALA A 128 -20.04 -5.79 14.75
CA ALA A 128 -21.02 -5.81 15.84
C ALA A 128 -21.54 -4.40 16.18
N TYR A 129 -20.66 -3.40 16.18
CA TYR A 129 -21.05 -2.00 16.35
C TYR A 129 -21.94 -1.52 15.20
N SER A 130 -21.62 -1.90 13.96
CA SER A 130 -22.45 -1.60 12.80
C SER A 130 -23.84 -2.23 12.92
N TYR A 131 -23.94 -3.49 13.36
CA TYR A 131 -25.23 -4.15 13.61
C TYR A 131 -26.06 -3.46 14.71
N LEU A 132 -25.40 -2.97 15.76
CA LEU A 132 -26.05 -2.21 16.83
C LEU A 132 -26.63 -0.88 16.34
N ILE A 133 -25.92 -0.17 15.46
CA ILE A 133 -26.29 1.18 15.01
C ILE A 133 -27.25 1.12 13.83
N ASN A 134 -26.96 0.25 12.85
CA ASN A 134 -27.65 0.21 11.56
C ASN A 134 -28.70 -0.91 11.48
N GLY A 135 -28.77 -1.79 12.48
CA GLY A 135 -29.60 -2.99 12.46
C GLY A 135 -28.96 -4.13 11.64
N TYR A 136 -29.55 -5.31 11.71
CA TYR A 136 -29.13 -6.43 10.86
C TYR A 136 -29.49 -6.13 9.40
N PRO A 137 -28.57 -6.30 8.43
CA PRO A 137 -28.89 -6.18 7.02
C PRO A 137 -29.97 -7.20 6.67
N GLU A 138 -31.02 -6.76 5.97
CA GLU A 138 -32.06 -7.65 5.47
C GLU A 138 -31.44 -8.64 4.48
N THR A 139 -31.18 -9.86 4.93
CA THR A 139 -30.84 -10.98 4.03
C THR A 139 -32.12 -11.39 3.29
N TYR A 140 -32.28 -10.92 2.06
CA TYR A 140 -33.27 -11.49 1.13
C TYR A 140 -32.77 -12.89 0.71
N TYR A 141 -33.45 -13.92 1.22
CA TYR A 141 -33.33 -15.30 0.74
C TYR A 141 -34.04 -15.49 -0.60
#